data_AF-A0A6V7J1Z8-F1
#
_entry.id   AF-A0A6V7J1Z8-F1
#
_cell.length_a   1.000
_cell.length_b   1.000
_cell.length_c   1.000
_cell.angle_alpha   90.00
_cell.angle_beta   90.00
_cell.angle_gamma   90.00
#
_symmetry.space_group_name_H-M   'P 1'
#
loop_
_entity.id
_entity.type
_entity.pdbx_description
1 polymer ?
#
loop_
_entity_poly.entity_id
_entity_poly.type
_entity_poly.pdbx_seq_one_letter_code
_entity_poly.pdbx_strand_id
1 'polypeptide(L)'
;VDVHSVTGVLKLYLREMPEALFTDALYPAYLEAFQTGELNRGSALRRVHENLPAVNKAIIEFLLAHLRRVNKFEAQNKMSLHNLATVFGPTLLRPGTSNSRSDPKSRDPLAAGTVDVMAQAGILYCFLQMGARENNQSL
;
A
#
# COMPACT_ATOMS: atom_id res chain seq x y z
N VAL A 1 -20.86 18.79 3.66
CA VAL A 1 -19.48 18.45 3.26
C VAL A 1 -19.57 17.32 2.23
N ASP A 2 -18.97 17.50 1.06
CA ASP A 2 -18.97 16.49 0.00
C ASP A 2 -18.09 15.28 0.38
N VAL A 3 -18.57 14.05 0.14
CA VAL A 3 -17.90 12.81 0.55
C VAL A 3 -16.58 12.59 -0.19
N HIS A 4 -16.50 13.03 -1.45
CA HIS A 4 -15.27 12.95 -2.22
C HIS A 4 -14.22 13.93 -1.68
N SER A 5 -14.65 15.09 -1.19
CA SER A 5 -13.80 16.09 -0.54
C SER A 5 -13.19 15.57 0.77
N VAL A 6 -13.95 14.88 1.62
CA VAL A 6 -13.42 14.26 2.86
C VAL A 6 -12.34 13.23 2.52
N THR A 7 -12.60 12.37 1.55
CA THR A 7 -11.63 11.35 1.10
C THR A 7 -10.41 11.99 0.44
N GLY A 8 -10.61 13.10 -0.28
CA GLY A 8 -9.55 13.91 -0.87
C GLY A 8 -8.61 14.47 0.19
N VAL A 9 -9.16 15.08 1.25
CA VAL A 9 -8.38 15.63 2.36
C VAL A 9 -7.62 14.55 3.11
N LEU A 10 -8.24 13.40 3.39
CA LEU A 10 -7.55 12.27 4.02
C LEU A 10 -6.34 11.80 3.19
N LYS A 11 -6.52 11.63 1.88
CA LYS A 11 -5.43 11.25 0.98
C LYS A 11 -4.33 12.30 0.92
N LEU A 12 -4.70 13.58 0.89
CA LEU A 12 -3.75 14.69 0.88
C LEU A 12 -2.91 14.69 2.15
N TYR A 13 -3.56 14.62 3.32
CA TYR A 13 -2.89 14.57 4.62
C TYR A 13 -1.86 13.45 4.70
N LEU A 14 -2.24 12.22 4.33
CA LEU A 14 -1.35 11.06 4.36
C LEU A 14 -0.18 11.20 3.36
N ARG A 15 -0.43 11.77 2.18
CA ARG A 15 0.60 11.98 1.16
C ARG A 15 1.62 13.05 1.58
N GLU A 16 1.17 14.11 2.25
CA GLU A 16 2.01 15.23 2.68
C GLU A 16 2.77 14.98 3.98
N MET A 17 2.57 13.83 4.63
CA MET A 17 3.37 13.43 5.78
C MET A 17 4.87 13.43 5.42
N PRO A 18 5.75 13.92 6.32
CA PRO A 18 7.20 13.94 6.10
C PRO A 18 7.79 12.59 5.71
N GLU A 19 7.19 11.51 6.22
CA GLU A 19 7.49 10.12 5.89
C GLU A 19 6.21 9.37 5.48
N ALA A 20 6.30 8.42 4.54
CA ALA A 20 5.15 7.62 4.15
C ALA A 20 4.67 6.79 5.33
N LEU A 21 3.39 6.43 5.36
CA LEU A 21 2.83 5.68 6.48
C LEU A 21 3.49 4.29 6.62
N PHE A 22 3.86 3.66 5.51
CA PHE A 22 4.63 2.40 5.46
C PHE A 22 6.15 2.59 5.67
N THR A 23 6.59 3.80 6.02
CA THR A 23 7.98 4.26 6.16
C THR A 23 8.79 4.17 4.88
N ASP A 24 9.55 5.23 4.59
CA ASP A 24 10.37 5.27 3.37
C ASP A 24 11.54 4.26 3.49
N ALA A 25 12.01 4.01 4.72
CA ALA A 25 13.09 3.08 5.04
C ALA A 25 12.72 1.60 4.80
N LEU A 26 11.46 1.20 5.02
CA LEU A 26 11.04 -0.20 4.82
C LEU A 26 10.54 -0.49 3.39
N TYR A 27 10.34 0.53 2.55
CA TYR A 27 9.87 0.33 1.18
C TYR A 27 10.73 -0.67 0.36
N PRO A 28 12.07 -0.62 0.38
CA PRO A 28 12.88 -1.62 -0.33
C PRO A 28 12.59 -3.06 0.13
N ALA A 29 12.43 -3.28 1.44
CA ALA A 29 12.09 -4.59 1.99
C ALA A 29 10.68 -5.04 1.58
N TYR A 30 9.72 -4.11 1.50
CA TYR A 30 8.39 -4.42 0.97
C TYR A 30 8.42 -4.81 -0.50
N LEU A 31 9.25 -4.13 -1.31
CA LEU A 31 9.41 -4.43 -2.72
C LEU A 31 10.01 -5.83 -2.92
N GLU A 32 11.07 -6.16 -2.17
CA GLU A 32 11.67 -7.50 -2.18
C GLU A 32 10.68 -8.58 -1.75
N ALA A 33 9.94 -8.34 -0.65
CA ALA A 33 8.90 -9.25 -0.19
C ALA A 33 7.78 -9.42 -1.24
N PHE A 34 7.38 -8.37 -1.94
CA PHE A 34 6.39 -8.43 -3.01
C PHE A 34 6.88 -9.22 -4.23
N GLN A 35 8.17 -9.17 -4.52
CA GLN A 35 8.77 -9.94 -5.61
C GLN A 35 8.93 -11.44 -5.29
N THR A 36 8.71 -11.86 -4.04
CA THR A 36 8.65 -13.29 -3.72
C THR A 36 7.46 -13.97 -4.41
N GLY A 37 7.57 -15.28 -4.62
CA GLY A 37 6.52 -16.08 -5.25
C GLY A 37 5.19 -16.01 -4.50
N GLU A 38 4.07 -16.19 -5.21
CA GLU A 38 2.71 -15.96 -4.69
C GLU A 38 2.41 -16.69 -3.37
N LEU A 39 2.96 -17.90 -3.20
CA LEU A 39 2.79 -18.72 -1.99
C LEU A 39 3.44 -18.08 -0.74
N ASN A 40 4.57 -17.39 -0.90
CA ASN A 40 5.36 -16.83 0.19
C ASN A 40 5.15 -15.31 0.36
N ARG A 41 4.56 -14.64 -0.63
CA ARG A 41 4.38 -13.19 -0.65
C ARG A 41 3.68 -12.64 0.58
N GLY A 42 2.58 -13.28 1.01
CA GLY A 42 1.83 -12.83 2.18
C GLY A 42 2.64 -12.87 3.48
N SER A 43 3.35 -13.97 3.73
CA SER A 43 4.17 -14.12 4.95
C SER A 43 5.39 -13.21 4.93
N ALA A 44 6.02 -13.03 3.77
CA ALA A 44 7.14 -12.10 3.60
C ALA A 44 6.71 -10.65 3.88
N LEU A 45 5.59 -10.20 3.30
CA LEU A 45 5.05 -8.85 3.53
C LEU A 45 4.68 -8.62 5.00
N ARG A 46 4.06 -9.61 5.67
CA ARG A 46 3.73 -9.54 7.09
C ARG A 46 4.99 -9.41 7.95
N ARG A 47 6.06 -10.14 7.64
CA ARG A 47 7.34 -10.03 8.36
C ARG A 47 7.96 -8.64 8.26
N VAL A 48 7.91 -8.00 7.09
CA VAL A 48 8.36 -6.61 6.94
C VAL A 48 7.47 -5.67 7.75
N HIS A 49 6.16 -5.89 7.70
CA HIS A 49 5.18 -5.09 8.44
C HIS A 49 5.39 -5.10 9.94
N GLU A 50 5.85 -6.20 10.54
CA GLU A 50 6.12 -6.24 11.97
C GLU A 50 7.20 -5.26 12.45
N ASN A 51 8.11 -4.85 11.57
CA ASN A 51 9.18 -3.90 11.89
C ASN A 51 8.72 -2.43 11.93
N LEU A 52 7.49 -2.14 11.54
CA LEU A 52 6.95 -0.79 11.59
C LEU A 52 6.80 -0.29 13.05
N PRO A 53 6.95 1.02 13.27
CA PRO A 53 6.58 1.63 14.55
C PRO A 53 5.12 1.32 14.90
N ALA A 54 4.85 1.12 16.20
CA ALA A 54 3.52 0.70 16.68
C ALA A 54 2.38 1.64 16.22
N VAL A 55 2.65 2.95 16.20
CA VAL A 55 1.68 3.97 15.77
C VAL A 55 1.37 3.82 14.26
N ASN A 56 2.38 3.65 13.42
CA ASN A 56 2.18 3.42 11.99
C ASN A 56 1.35 2.15 11.75
N LYS A 57 1.68 1.04 12.43
CA LYS A 57 0.91 -0.23 12.33
C LYS A 57 -0.56 -0.01 12.69
N ALA A 58 -0.83 0.65 13.82
CA ALA A 58 -2.21 0.90 14.26
C ALA A 58 -3.03 1.71 13.24
N ILE A 59 -2.43 2.76 12.67
CA ILE A 59 -3.10 3.59 11.65
C ILE A 59 -3.31 2.79 10.35
N ILE A 60 -2.32 2.02 9.91
CA ILE A 60 -2.42 1.18 8.72
C ILE A 60 -3.55 0.16 8.88
N GLU A 61 -3.59 -0.57 10.00
CA GLU A 61 -4.63 -1.56 10.23
C GLU A 61 -6.03 -0.94 10.26
N PHE A 62 -6.18 0.23 10.89
CA PHE A 62 -7.42 0.99 10.85
C PHE A 62 -7.83 1.37 9.43
N LEU A 63 -6.90 1.88 8.62
CA LEU A 63 -7.14 2.25 7.23
C LEU A 63 -7.49 1.02 6.38
N LEU A 64 -6.75 -0.08 6.50
CA LEU A 64 -7.02 -1.33 5.78
C LEU A 64 -8.41 -1.87 6.13
N ALA A 65 -8.79 -1.86 7.41
CA ALA A 65 -10.14 -2.24 7.84
C ALA A 65 -11.22 -1.32 7.25
N HIS A 66 -10.97 0.00 7.20
CA HIS A 66 -11.87 0.95 6.58
C HIS A 66 -12.02 0.70 5.07
N LEU A 67 -10.93 0.54 4.33
CA LEU A 67 -10.95 0.28 2.88
C LEU A 67 -11.65 -1.05 2.56
N ARG A 68 -11.46 -2.09 3.36
CA ARG A 68 -12.22 -3.34 3.22
C ARG A 68 -13.72 -3.11 3.43
N ARG A 69 -14.13 -2.25 4.38
CA ARG A 69 -15.55 -1.87 4.52
C ARG A 69 -16.07 -1.14 3.29
N VAL A 70 -15.29 -0.24 2.69
CA VAL A 70 -15.66 0.42 1.42
C VAL A 70 -15.88 -0.62 0.32
N ASN A 71 -14.99 -1.61 0.21
CA ASN A 71 -15.13 -2.68 -0.77
C ASN A 71 -16.36 -3.58 -0.56
N LYS A 72 -16.85 -3.76 0.68
CA LYS A 72 -18.11 -4.50 0.92
C LYS A 72 -19.32 -3.89 0.18
N PHE A 73 -19.23 -2.62 -0.23
CA PHE A 73 -20.25 -1.91 -1.02
C PHE A 73 -19.85 -1.72 -2.49
N GLU A 74 -18.92 -2.52 -3.02
CA GLU A 74 -18.40 -2.43 -4.39
C GLU A 74 -19.50 -2.42 -5.45
N ALA A 75 -20.58 -3.18 -5.27
CA ALA A 75 -21.71 -3.20 -6.20
C ALA A 75 -22.31 -1.79 -6.44
N GLN A 76 -22.26 -0.91 -5.42
CA GLN A 76 -22.81 0.44 -5.44
C GLN A 76 -21.72 1.47 -5.77
N ASN A 77 -20.60 1.45 -5.06
CA ASN A 77 -19.55 2.48 -5.17
C ASN A 77 -18.46 2.18 -6.22
N LYS A 78 -18.47 0.98 -6.81
CA LYS A 78 -17.52 0.49 -7.84
C LYS A 78 -16.06 0.45 -7.40
N MET A 79 -15.80 0.49 -6.09
CA MET A 79 -14.46 0.43 -5.52
C MET A 79 -14.10 -1.01 -5.15
N SER A 80 -13.55 -1.74 -6.12
CA SER A 80 -12.90 -3.03 -5.88
C SER A 80 -11.66 -2.87 -4.99
N LEU A 81 -11.19 -3.97 -4.36
CA LEU A 81 -9.90 -3.95 -3.64
C LEU A 81 -8.76 -3.49 -4.54
N HIS A 82 -8.80 -3.83 -5.83
CA HIS A 82 -7.82 -3.38 -6.81
C HIS A 82 -7.90 -1.86 -7.02
N ASN A 83 -9.10 -1.30 -7.23
CA ASN A 83 -9.29 0.15 -7.41
C ASN A 83 -8.84 0.93 -6.17
N LEU A 84 -9.15 0.42 -4.97
CA LEU A 84 -8.71 1.00 -3.70
C LEU A 84 -7.18 0.96 -3.59
N ALA A 85 -6.56 -0.16 -3.93
CA ALA A 85 -5.11 -0.31 -3.87
C ALA A 85 -4.39 0.62 -4.87
N THR A 86 -4.92 0.79 -6.08
CA THR A 86 -4.37 1.70 -7.09
C THR A 86 -4.43 3.16 -6.64
N VAL A 87 -5.51 3.56 -5.97
CA VAL A 87 -5.68 4.94 -5.48
C VAL A 87 -4.83 5.22 -4.24
N PHE A 88 -4.79 4.28 -3.28
CA PHE A 88 -4.13 4.49 -1.99
C PHE A 88 -2.67 4.02 -1.95
N GLY A 89 -2.23 3.15 -2.85
CA GLY A 89 -0.86 2.62 -2.89
C GLY A 89 0.18 3.74 -2.91
N PRO A 90 0.15 4.66 -3.90
CA PRO A 90 1.06 5.80 -3.97
C PRO A 90 0.90 6.83 -2.84
N THR A 91 -0.22 6.77 -2.10
CA THR A 91 -0.48 7.65 -0.95
C THR A 91 0.17 7.11 0.32
N LEU A 92 0.21 5.78 0.49
CA LEU A 92 0.65 5.11 1.71
C LEU A 92 2.10 4.59 1.66
N LEU A 93 2.60 4.32 0.46
CA LEU A 93 3.96 3.86 0.19
C LEU A 93 4.66 4.86 -0.71
N ARG A 94 5.94 5.13 -0.50
CA ARG A 94 6.77 5.92 -1.40
C ARG A 94 8.05 5.16 -1.74
N PRO A 95 8.50 5.17 -3.00
CA PRO A 95 9.81 4.66 -3.34
C PRO A 95 10.80 5.62 -2.69
N GLY A 96 11.52 5.15 -1.67
CA GLY A 96 12.54 5.96 -1.01
C GLY A 96 13.46 6.56 -2.06
N THR A 97 13.87 7.82 -1.87
CA THR A 97 14.83 8.53 -2.74
C THR A 97 16.26 8.00 -2.59
N SER A 98 16.43 6.68 -2.41
CA SER A 98 17.74 6.06 -2.27
C SER A 98 18.49 6.19 -3.60
N ASN A 99 19.25 7.29 -3.71
CA ASN A 99 20.30 7.57 -4.68
C ASN A 99 21.47 6.56 -4.63
N SER A 100 21.24 5.35 -4.14
CA SER A 100 22.23 4.30 -3.93
C SER A 100 21.84 3.02 -4.66
N ARG A 101 21.47 3.15 -5.94
CA ARG A 101 21.63 2.06 -6.91
C ARG A 101 22.56 2.60 -7.98
N SER A 102 23.78 2.06 -7.96
CA SER A 102 24.85 2.32 -8.91
C SER A 102 24.32 2.33 -10.35
N ASP A 103 24.64 3.42 -11.04
CA ASP A 103 24.58 3.64 -12.49
C ASP A 103 23.34 4.42 -13.05
N PRO A 104 23.39 5.76 -13.11
CA PRO A 104 22.34 6.62 -13.67
C PRO A 104 22.22 6.58 -15.21
N LYS A 105 22.99 5.74 -15.92
CA LYS A 105 23.06 5.74 -17.40
C LYS A 105 22.22 4.68 -18.12
N SER A 106 21.52 3.77 -17.44
CA SER A 106 20.92 2.59 -18.11
C SER A 106 19.42 2.35 -17.87
N ARG A 107 18.73 3.13 -17.03
CA ARG A 107 17.29 2.96 -16.77
C ARG A 107 16.48 4.12 -17.31
N ASP A 108 15.52 3.81 -18.17
CA ASP A 108 14.46 4.73 -18.57
C ASP A 108 13.72 5.22 -17.31
N PRO A 109 13.81 6.53 -16.95
CA PRO A 109 13.19 7.08 -15.75
C PRO A 109 11.67 6.91 -15.72
N LEU A 110 11.04 6.89 -16.90
CA LEU A 110 9.60 6.74 -17.06
C LEU A 110 9.16 5.29 -16.76
N ALA A 111 9.98 4.31 -17.16
CA ALA A 111 9.76 2.91 -16.84
C ALA A 111 9.92 2.64 -15.33
N ALA A 112 10.92 3.25 -14.69
CA ALA A 112 11.12 3.11 -13.24
C ALA A 112 9.94 3.65 -12.43
N GLY A 113 9.44 4.85 -12.76
CA GLY A 113 8.28 5.43 -12.09
C GLY A 113 7.01 4.60 -12.25
N THR A 114 6.80 3.98 -13.43
CA THR A 114 5.64 3.11 -13.69
C THR A 114 5.72 1.81 -12.87
N VAL A 115 6.90 1.19 -12.79
CA VAL A 115 7.13 -0.04 -12.01
C VAL A 115 6.88 0.20 -10.51
N ASP A 116 7.31 1.36 -9.99
CA ASP A 116 7.07 1.71 -8.60
C ASP A 116 5.58 1.90 -8.29
N VAL A 117 4.81 2.57 -9.16
CA VAL A 117 3.36 2.72 -8.98
C VAL A 117 2.65 1.37 -8.97
N MET A 118 3.05 0.45 -9.85
CA MET A 118 2.51 -0.91 -9.87
C MET A 118 2.86 -1.70 -8.61
N ALA A 119 4.09 -1.57 -8.10
CA ALA A 119 4.51 -2.23 -6.88
C ALA A 119 3.77 -1.70 -5.65
N GLN A 120 3.63 -0.38 -5.51
CA GLN A 120 2.88 0.25 -4.41
C GLN A 120 1.43 -0.26 -4.35
N ALA A 121 0.74 -0.27 -5.51
CA ALA A 121 -0.61 -0.79 -5.61
C ALA A 121 -0.66 -2.30 -5.29
N GLY A 122 0.28 -3.08 -5.82
CA GLY A 122 0.36 -4.53 -5.58
C GLY A 122 0.58 -4.90 -4.11
N ILE A 123 1.51 -4.21 -3.44
CA ILE A 123 1.79 -4.39 -2.01
C ILE A 123 0.52 -4.12 -1.19
N LEU A 124 -0.12 -2.96 -1.41
CA LEU A 124 -1.32 -2.59 -0.67
C LEU A 124 -2.48 -3.55 -0.94
N TYR A 125 -2.62 -4.03 -2.18
CA TYR A 125 -3.61 -5.02 -2.56
C TYR A 125 -3.42 -6.34 -1.79
N CYS A 126 -2.19 -6.82 -1.64
CA CYS A 126 -1.90 -8.01 -0.83
C CYS A 126 -2.36 -7.81 0.63
N PHE A 127 -2.08 -6.66 1.24
CA PHE A 127 -2.56 -6.35 2.59
C PHE A 127 -4.09 -6.33 2.67
N LEU A 128 -4.77 -5.72 1.71
CA LEU A 128 -6.22 -5.69 1.66
C LEU A 128 -6.81 -7.10 1.54
N GLN A 129 -6.23 -7.99 0.74
CA GLN A 129 -6.66 -9.38 0.59
C GLN A 129 -6.43 -10.23 1.85
N MET A 130 -5.32 -10.06 2.57
CA MET A 130 -4.99 -10.88 3.75
C MET A 130 -6.08 -10.81 4.82
N GLY A 131 -6.52 -9.61 5.21
CA GLY A 131 -7.59 -9.46 6.21
C GLY A 131 -9.01 -9.70 5.66
N ALA A 132 -9.21 -9.83 4.35
CA ALA A 132 -10.49 -10.28 3.80
C ALA A 132 -10.72 -11.78 4.08
N ARG A 133 -9.65 -12.58 4.12
CA ARG A 133 -9.71 -14.02 4.39
C ARG A 133 -10.02 -14.32 5.86
N GLU A 134 -9.54 -13.49 6.78
CA GLU A 134 -9.75 -13.65 8.23
C GLU A 134 -11.20 -13.36 8.65
N ASN A 135 -11.90 -12.45 7.95
CA ASN A 135 -13.29 -12.10 8.25
C ASN A 135 -14.34 -13.11 7.73
N ASN A 136 -13.94 -14.05 6.85
CA ASN A 136 -14.83 -15.05 6.26
C ASN A 136 -14.78 -16.41 6.98
N GLN A 137 -14.04 -16.54 8.09
CA GLN A 137 -13.98 -17.75 8.93
C GLN A 137 -14.81 -17.66 10.22
N SER A 138 -15.55 -16.57 10.42
CA SER A 138 -16.41 -16.34 11.58
C SER A 138 -17.87 -16.13 11.18
N LEU A 139 -18.46 -17.15 10.54
CA LEU A 139 -19.90 -17.37 10.39
C LEU A 139 -20.17 -18.88 10.49
#